data_AF-A0A3L7PBF1-F1
#
_entry.id   AF-A0A3L7PBF1-F1
#
_cell.length_a   1.000
_cell.length_b   1.000
_cell.length_c   1.000
_cell.angle_alpha   90.00
_cell.angle_beta   90.00
_cell.angle_gamma   90.00
#
_symmetry.space_group_name_H-M   'P 1'
#
loop_
_entity.id
_entity.type
_entity.pdbx_description
1 polymer ?
#
loop_
_entity_poly.entity_id
_entity_poly.type
_entity_poly.pdbx_seq_one_letter_code
_entity_poly.pdbx_strand_id
1 'polypeptide(L)'
;MTTTRKTTQSIDSQVIAAISNRGSGSVFVPADFLDLGSREAIDIVLHRLTRKGTIRRLARGVYDLPQEHPVLGPLAPSAESVARALAGRDHTRLQPAGAYAANALGLSEQVPAKAVFLTDGPSRTVKIGLMTIQLRRTTAKNMAAAGRLSGLLIQALRELGQEHVTPERRDHLRRTLPAGERQGLLQDLRLAPAWMHPIFRELAREEA
;
A
#
# COMPACT_ATOMS: atom_id res chain seq x y z
N MET A 1 49.90 10.24 -15.72
CA MET A 1 49.08 10.89 -14.66
C MET A 1 47.75 11.21 -15.32
N THR A 2 46.58 10.70 -14.96
CA THR A 2 46.10 9.95 -13.81
C THR A 2 44.92 9.12 -14.32
N THR A 3 45.04 7.79 -14.32
CA THR A 3 43.94 6.91 -14.74
C THR A 3 42.95 6.85 -13.57
N THR A 4 41.84 7.55 -13.68
CA THR A 4 40.75 7.50 -12.69
C THR A 4 40.16 6.09 -12.70
N ARG A 5 40.60 5.23 -11.76
CA ARG A 5 39.96 3.95 -11.47
C ARG A 5 38.54 4.24 -10.98
N LYS A 6 37.53 4.06 -11.83
CA LYS A 6 36.13 3.85 -11.37
C LYS A 6 36.12 2.55 -10.58
N THR A 7 36.11 2.64 -9.25
CA THR A 7 35.97 1.47 -8.38
C THR A 7 34.56 0.92 -8.59
N THR A 8 34.43 -0.21 -9.27
CA THR A 8 33.17 -0.94 -9.39
C THR A 8 32.73 -1.35 -7.99
N GLN A 9 31.72 -0.68 -7.42
CA GLN A 9 31.18 -1.03 -6.11
C GLN A 9 30.67 -2.46 -6.14
N SER A 10 30.91 -3.24 -5.08
CA SER A 10 30.37 -4.60 -4.98
C SER A 10 28.84 -4.59 -4.93
N ILE A 11 28.21 -5.68 -5.38
CA ILE A 11 26.75 -5.83 -5.33
C ILE A 11 26.23 -5.62 -3.90
N ASP A 12 26.93 -6.15 -2.89
CA ASP A 12 26.65 -5.90 -1.48
C ASP A 12 26.53 -4.39 -1.16
N SER A 13 27.53 -3.60 -1.53
CA SER A 13 27.54 -2.16 -1.26
C SER A 13 26.43 -1.41 -2.00
N GLN A 14 26.14 -1.80 -3.25
CA GLN A 14 25.07 -1.19 -4.04
C GLN A 14 23.69 -1.49 -3.46
N VAL A 15 23.43 -2.75 -3.06
CA VAL A 15 22.17 -3.14 -2.42
C VAL A 15 21.98 -2.45 -1.07
N ILE A 16 23.02 -2.35 -0.25
CA ILE A 16 22.97 -1.62 1.02
C ILE A 16 22.63 -0.15 0.77
N ALA A 17 23.33 0.52 -0.15
CA ALA A 17 23.07 1.91 -0.49
C ALA A 17 21.64 2.10 -1.01
N ALA A 18 21.15 1.21 -1.87
CA ALA A 18 19.78 1.25 -2.39
C ALA A 18 18.72 1.09 -1.27
N ILE A 19 18.96 0.20 -0.30
CA ILE A 19 18.07 0.03 0.86
C ILE A 19 18.11 1.27 1.76
N SER A 20 19.30 1.77 2.08
CA SER A 20 19.46 2.97 2.93
C SER A 20 18.81 4.20 2.32
N ASN A 21 18.91 4.38 1.00
CA ASN A 21 18.30 5.51 0.28
C ASN A 21 16.76 5.50 0.33
N ARG A 22 16.13 4.34 0.58
CA ARG A 22 14.67 4.26 0.78
C ARG A 22 14.22 4.75 2.15
N GLY A 23 15.15 4.88 3.10
CA GLY A 23 14.87 5.29 4.47
C GLY A 23 14.32 4.18 5.36
N SER A 24 14.43 4.40 6.68
CA SER A 24 13.95 3.46 7.70
C SER A 24 12.44 3.23 7.58
N GLY A 25 11.99 2.00 7.82
CA GLY A 25 10.59 1.58 7.68
C GLY A 25 10.20 1.21 6.25
N SER A 26 11.10 1.36 5.29
CA SER A 26 10.84 0.95 3.90
C SER A 26 10.69 -0.56 3.78
N VAL A 27 9.74 -0.98 2.94
CA VAL A 27 9.48 -2.39 2.61
C VAL A 27 9.90 -2.64 1.17
N PHE A 28 10.56 -3.76 0.92
CA PHE A 28 11.09 -4.10 -0.39
C PHE A 28 11.08 -5.61 -0.65
N VAL A 29 11.20 -5.95 -1.94
CA VAL A 29 11.28 -7.32 -2.43
C VAL A 29 12.59 -7.53 -3.19
N PRO A 30 13.08 -8.78 -3.35
CA PRO A 30 14.30 -9.02 -4.14
C PRO A 30 14.22 -8.52 -5.59
N ALA A 31 13.00 -8.49 -6.16
CA ALA A 31 12.77 -8.01 -7.53
C ALA A 31 13.12 -6.52 -7.71
N ASP A 32 13.15 -5.75 -6.62
CA ASP A 32 13.45 -4.32 -6.63
C ASP A 32 14.93 -4.00 -6.92
N PHE A 33 15.80 -5.02 -6.94
CA PHE A 33 17.25 -4.86 -7.07
C PHE A 33 17.83 -5.68 -8.23
N LEU A 34 16.99 -6.13 -9.16
CA LEU A 34 17.44 -6.96 -10.31
C LEU A 34 18.29 -6.18 -11.32
N ASP A 35 18.25 -4.85 -11.27
CA ASP A 35 19.15 -3.96 -12.00
C ASP A 35 20.58 -3.95 -11.43
N LEU A 36 20.76 -4.37 -10.17
CA LEU A 36 22.05 -4.38 -9.47
C LEU A 36 22.78 -5.74 -9.58
N GLY A 37 22.09 -6.83 -9.90
CA GLY A 37 22.69 -8.16 -10.00
C GLY A 37 21.70 -9.30 -10.25
N SER A 38 22.23 -10.52 -10.40
CA SER A 38 21.39 -11.72 -10.56
C SER A 38 20.54 -12.01 -9.32
N ARG A 39 19.43 -12.70 -9.52
CA ARG A 39 18.50 -13.03 -8.44
C ARG A 39 19.19 -13.78 -7.29
N GLU A 40 20.08 -14.71 -7.63
CA GLU A 40 20.83 -15.52 -6.67
C GLU A 40 21.79 -14.65 -5.84
N ALA A 41 22.48 -13.71 -6.49
CA ALA A 41 23.38 -12.78 -5.82
C ALA A 41 22.60 -11.87 -4.85
N ILE A 42 21.47 -11.32 -5.30
CA ILE A 42 20.58 -10.50 -4.45
C ILE A 42 20.08 -11.30 -3.25
N ASP A 43 19.61 -12.54 -3.45
CA ASP A 43 19.12 -13.38 -2.35
C ASP A 43 20.24 -13.70 -1.33
N ILE A 44 21.48 -13.93 -1.78
CA ILE A 44 22.65 -14.11 -0.90
C ILE A 44 22.92 -12.85 -0.07
N VAL A 45 22.92 -11.68 -0.70
CA VAL A 45 23.16 -10.39 -0.02
C VAL A 45 22.07 -10.13 1.01
N LEU A 46 20.80 -10.25 0.64
CA LEU A 46 19.67 -10.04 1.56
C LEU A 46 19.69 -11.04 2.72
N HIS A 47 20.06 -12.30 2.47
CA HIS A 47 20.25 -13.28 3.53
C HIS A 47 21.35 -12.86 4.51
N ARG A 48 22.50 -12.38 4.01
CA ARG A 48 23.60 -11.88 4.82
C ARG A 48 23.19 -10.66 5.65
N LEU A 49 22.47 -9.70 5.06
CA LEU A 49 21.97 -8.51 5.76
C LEU A 49 20.95 -8.87 6.84
N THR A 50 20.09 -9.85 6.57
CA THR A 50 19.13 -10.36 7.56
C THR A 50 19.86 -11.00 8.74
N ARG A 51 20.89 -11.83 8.48
CA ARG A 51 21.70 -12.45 9.55
C ARG A 51 22.46 -11.43 10.39
N LYS A 52 22.85 -10.29 9.81
CA LYS A 52 23.49 -9.17 10.52
C LYS A 52 22.50 -8.30 11.29
N GLY A 53 21.18 -8.50 11.13
CA GLY A 53 20.15 -7.67 11.74
C GLY A 53 19.95 -6.30 11.07
N THR A 54 20.64 -6.02 9.96
CA THR A 54 20.52 -4.75 9.22
C THR A 54 19.14 -4.58 8.59
N ILE A 55 18.54 -5.68 8.13
CA ILE A 55 17.18 -5.73 7.59
C ILE A 55 16.40 -6.85 8.30
N ARG A 56 15.08 -6.77 8.34
CA ARG A 56 14.26 -7.91 8.82
C ARG A 56 13.53 -8.54 7.65
N ARG A 57 13.40 -9.87 7.72
CA ARG A 57 12.55 -10.62 6.81
C ARG A 57 11.16 -10.74 7.42
N LEU A 58 10.19 -10.05 6.82
CA LEU A 58 8.80 -10.04 7.28
C LEU A 58 8.06 -11.32 6.87
N ALA A 59 8.33 -11.76 5.65
CA ALA A 59 7.76 -12.97 5.07
C ALA A 59 8.68 -13.49 3.95
N ARG A 60 8.32 -14.61 3.33
CA ARG A 60 9.08 -15.15 2.19
C ARG A 60 9.10 -14.12 1.04
N GLY A 61 10.28 -13.56 0.79
CA GLY A 61 10.52 -12.61 -0.30
C GLY A 61 10.02 -11.19 0.00
N VAL A 62 9.77 -10.84 1.25
CA VAL A 62 9.40 -9.49 1.70
C VAL A 62 10.25 -9.11 2.90
N TYR A 63 10.88 -7.94 2.83
CA TYR A 63 11.84 -7.46 3.80
C TYR A 63 11.53 -6.01 4.16
N ASP A 64 11.99 -5.56 5.33
CA ASP A 64 12.04 -4.15 5.66
C ASP A 64 13.41 -3.70 6.17
N LEU A 65 13.65 -2.39 6.04
CA LEU A 65 14.65 -1.71 6.83
C LEU A 65 14.00 -1.32 8.17
N PRO A 66 14.44 -1.86 9.31
CA PRO A 66 13.78 -1.61 10.60
C PRO A 66 13.69 -0.13 10.92
N GLN A 67 12.57 0.25 11.52
CA GLN A 67 12.37 1.56 12.09
C GLN A 67 12.13 1.41 13.58
N GLU A 68 12.78 2.25 14.37
CA GLU A 68 12.56 2.33 15.80
C GLU A 68 11.90 3.65 16.15
N HIS A 69 10.95 3.59 17.07
CA HIS A 69 10.38 4.75 17.72
C HIS A 69 11.04 4.93 19.09
N PRO A 70 11.43 6.16 19.50
CA PRO A 70 12.13 6.39 20.77
C PRO A 70 11.42 5.83 22.01
N VAL A 71 10.07 5.77 21.96
CA VAL A 71 9.23 5.30 23.08
C VAL A 71 8.63 3.91 22.84
N LEU A 72 8.25 3.58 21.60
CA LEU A 72 7.51 2.35 21.31
C LEU A 72 8.45 1.19 20.93
N GLY A 73 9.73 1.49 20.71
CA GLY A 73 10.71 0.52 20.24
C GLY A 73 10.49 0.16 18.76
N PRO A 74 10.78 -1.09 18.37
CA PRO A 74 10.70 -1.52 16.99
C PRO A 74 9.29 -1.40 16.40
N LEU A 75 9.15 -0.67 15.30
CA LEU A 75 7.90 -0.51 14.59
C LEU A 75 7.71 -1.61 13.54
N ALA A 76 6.47 -2.06 13.38
CA ALA A 76 6.05 -2.89 12.26
C ALA A 76 5.70 -2.00 11.05
N PRO A 77 5.99 -2.43 9.82
CA PRO A 77 5.59 -1.69 8.64
C PRO A 77 4.07 -1.72 8.46
N SER A 78 3.53 -0.68 7.82
CA SER A 78 2.10 -0.59 7.54
C SER A 78 1.64 -1.67 6.55
N ALA A 79 0.37 -2.07 6.65
CA ALA A 79 -0.25 -3.00 5.71
C ALA A 79 -0.10 -2.52 4.26
N GLU A 80 -0.25 -1.22 4.05
CA GLU A 80 -0.19 -0.58 2.74
C GLU A 80 1.22 -0.65 2.13
N SER A 81 2.27 -0.39 2.91
CA SER A 81 3.65 -0.48 2.42
C SER A 81 4.01 -1.90 1.98
N VAL A 82 3.55 -2.90 2.73
CA VAL A 82 3.79 -4.30 2.35
C VAL A 82 2.94 -4.71 1.17
N ALA A 83 1.67 -4.29 1.11
CA ALA A 83 0.83 -4.54 -0.05
C ALA A 83 1.45 -3.93 -1.32
N ARG A 84 1.92 -2.67 -1.27
CA ARG A 84 2.61 -2.00 -2.37
C ARG A 84 3.86 -2.74 -2.82
N ALA A 85 4.69 -3.21 -1.90
CA ALA A 85 5.89 -3.99 -2.24
C ALA A 85 5.52 -5.30 -2.96
N LEU A 86 4.46 -5.99 -2.52
CA LEU A 86 3.96 -7.20 -3.18
C LEU A 86 3.38 -6.91 -4.58
N ALA A 87 2.65 -5.81 -4.74
CA ALA A 87 2.05 -5.43 -6.00
C ALA A 87 3.06 -4.92 -7.02
N GLY A 88 4.07 -4.17 -6.57
CA GLY A 88 5.20 -3.72 -7.39
C GLY A 88 5.98 -4.90 -7.96
N ARG A 89 6.25 -5.92 -7.13
CA ARG A 89 6.89 -7.18 -7.57
C ARG A 89 6.15 -7.84 -8.74
N ASP A 90 4.83 -7.84 -8.67
CA ASP A 90 3.99 -8.55 -9.63
C ASP A 90 3.48 -7.60 -10.76
N HIS A 91 3.92 -6.33 -10.77
CA HIS A 91 3.46 -5.25 -11.67
C HIS A 91 1.94 -5.11 -11.73
N THR A 92 1.30 -5.12 -10.57
CA THR A 92 -0.17 -5.14 -10.43
C THR A 92 -0.67 -3.92 -9.70
N ARG A 93 -1.95 -3.60 -9.89
CA ARG A 93 -2.62 -2.52 -9.18
C ARG A 93 -3.23 -3.03 -7.89
N LEU A 94 -3.44 -2.11 -6.96
CA LEU A 94 -4.09 -2.35 -5.68
C LEU A 94 -5.24 -1.38 -5.44
N GLN A 95 -6.22 -1.87 -4.70
CA GLN A 95 -7.31 -1.07 -4.18
C GLN A 95 -7.65 -1.56 -2.76
N PRO A 96 -7.42 -0.75 -1.70
CA PRO A 96 -7.90 -1.09 -0.35
C PRO A 96 -9.38 -1.44 -0.36
N ALA A 97 -9.77 -2.44 0.44
CA ALA A 97 -11.14 -2.93 0.50
C ALA A 97 -11.54 -3.44 1.90
N GLY A 98 -12.86 -3.67 2.05
CA GLY A 98 -13.46 -4.14 3.30
C GLY A 98 -13.27 -3.16 4.46
N ALA A 99 -13.23 -3.68 5.69
CA ALA A 99 -12.98 -2.90 6.91
C ALA A 99 -11.74 -2.00 6.82
N TYR A 100 -10.70 -2.41 6.09
CA TYR A 100 -9.49 -1.60 5.91
C TYR A 100 -9.74 -0.34 5.08
N ALA A 101 -10.59 -0.41 4.05
CA ALA A 101 -10.99 0.78 3.28
C ALA A 101 -11.83 1.75 4.11
N ALA A 102 -12.76 1.22 4.91
CA ALA A 102 -13.58 2.04 5.80
C ALA A 102 -12.73 2.75 6.88
N ASN A 103 -11.79 2.01 7.49
CA ASN A 103 -10.85 2.58 8.46
C ASN A 103 -9.91 3.62 7.82
N ALA A 104 -9.41 3.38 6.61
CA ALA A 104 -8.55 4.34 5.89
C ALA A 104 -9.24 5.69 5.61
N LEU A 105 -10.58 5.72 5.53
CA LEU A 105 -11.38 6.94 5.40
C LEU A 105 -11.88 7.50 6.74
N GLY A 106 -11.48 6.91 7.86
CA GLY A 106 -11.97 7.28 9.20
C GLY A 106 -13.46 6.99 9.41
N LEU A 107 -14.07 6.12 8.60
CA LEU A 107 -15.48 5.72 8.74
C LEU A 107 -15.67 4.57 9.75
N SER A 108 -14.57 3.98 10.21
CA SER A 108 -14.51 2.97 11.26
C SER A 108 -13.30 3.21 12.15
N GLU A 109 -13.51 3.16 13.46
CA GLU A 109 -12.45 3.25 14.48
C GLU A 109 -11.69 1.93 14.64
N GLN A 110 -12.26 0.82 14.16
CA GLN A 110 -11.66 -0.50 14.29
C GLN A 110 -10.48 -0.63 13.34
N VAL A 111 -9.28 -0.80 13.89
CA VAL A 111 -8.09 -1.20 13.14
C VAL A 111 -8.18 -2.70 12.84
N PRO A 112 -8.38 -3.13 11.58
CA PRO A 112 -8.61 -4.53 11.30
C PRO A 112 -7.32 -5.33 11.40
N ALA A 113 -7.34 -6.47 12.11
CA ALA A 113 -6.24 -7.43 12.11
C ALA A 113 -5.94 -8.02 10.72
N LYS A 114 -6.89 -7.88 9.79
CA LYS A 114 -6.79 -8.32 8.41
C LYS A 114 -7.01 -7.16 7.45
N ALA A 115 -5.95 -6.71 6.79
CA ALA A 115 -6.01 -5.71 5.73
C ALA A 115 -6.26 -6.39 4.37
N VAL A 116 -7.34 -6.02 3.70
CA VAL A 116 -7.73 -6.59 2.39
C VAL A 116 -7.49 -5.57 1.30
N PHE A 117 -6.85 -6.00 0.22
CA PHE A 117 -6.65 -5.22 -1.00
C PHE A 117 -7.16 -6.03 -2.20
N LEU A 118 -7.95 -5.40 -3.07
CA LEU A 118 -8.24 -5.96 -4.38
C LEU A 118 -7.05 -5.77 -5.31
N THR A 119 -6.83 -6.72 -6.20
CA THR A 119 -5.77 -6.65 -7.21
C THR A 119 -6.25 -7.23 -8.55
N ASP A 120 -5.64 -6.82 -9.65
CA ASP A 120 -5.73 -7.50 -10.96
C ASP A 120 -4.69 -8.63 -11.12
N GLY A 121 -3.80 -8.78 -10.14
CA GLY A 121 -2.79 -9.83 -10.08
C GLY A 121 -3.21 -11.12 -9.36
N PRO A 122 -2.24 -11.99 -9.05
CA PRO A 122 -2.46 -13.21 -8.28
C PRO A 122 -2.97 -12.91 -6.85
N SER A 123 -3.91 -13.72 -6.37
CA SER A 123 -4.30 -13.68 -4.95
C SER A 123 -3.16 -14.16 -4.06
N ARG A 124 -2.92 -13.46 -2.95
CA ARG A 124 -1.87 -13.79 -1.98
C ARG A 124 -2.32 -13.43 -0.58
N THR A 125 -1.85 -14.20 0.40
CA THR A 125 -2.01 -13.87 1.82
C THR A 125 -0.64 -13.90 2.47
N VAL A 126 -0.29 -12.84 3.18
CA VAL A 126 0.97 -12.72 3.91
C VAL A 126 0.64 -12.34 5.35
N LYS A 127 1.21 -13.07 6.30
CA LYS A 127 1.10 -12.77 7.74
C LYS A 127 2.37 -12.07 8.19
N ILE A 128 2.23 -10.94 8.89
CA ILE A 128 3.33 -10.13 9.42
C ILE A 128 3.01 -9.83 10.87
N GLY A 129 3.72 -10.50 11.78
CA GLY A 129 3.37 -10.50 13.20
C GLY A 129 1.92 -10.98 13.40
N LEU A 130 1.09 -10.12 13.99
CA LEU A 130 -0.32 -10.38 14.24
C LEU A 130 -1.24 -9.97 13.07
N MET A 131 -0.72 -9.20 12.11
CA MET A 131 -1.50 -8.67 10.99
C MET A 131 -1.49 -9.62 9.79
N THR A 132 -2.63 -9.74 9.13
CA THR A 132 -2.77 -10.49 7.87
C THR A 132 -3.04 -9.51 6.73
N ILE A 133 -2.22 -9.55 5.69
CA ILE A 133 -2.43 -8.80 4.45
C ILE A 133 -2.93 -9.77 3.38
N GLN A 134 -4.09 -9.50 2.82
CA GLN A 134 -4.70 -10.31 1.78
C GLN A 134 -4.84 -9.50 0.48
N LEU A 135 -4.13 -9.92 -0.55
CA LEU A 135 -4.39 -9.51 -1.93
C LEU A 135 -5.43 -10.47 -2.52
N ARG A 136 -6.58 -9.94 -2.91
CA ARG A 136 -7.70 -10.69 -3.49
C ARG A 136 -7.87 -10.29 -4.94
N ARG A 137 -7.62 -11.23 -5.86
CA ARG A 137 -7.87 -11.01 -7.28
C ARG A 137 -9.34 -10.65 -7.51
N THR A 138 -9.59 -9.68 -8.39
CA THR A 138 -10.94 -9.28 -8.77
C THR A 138 -11.05 -8.99 -10.28
N THR A 139 -12.21 -8.52 -10.72
CA THR A 139 -12.50 -8.19 -12.11
C THR A 139 -12.01 -6.80 -12.50
N ALA A 140 -11.77 -6.59 -13.80
CA ALA A 140 -11.40 -5.27 -14.34
C ALA A 140 -12.40 -4.17 -13.94
N LYS A 141 -13.70 -4.50 -13.86
CA LYS A 141 -14.75 -3.58 -13.40
C LYS A 141 -14.48 -3.06 -11.99
N ASN A 142 -14.09 -3.92 -11.04
CA ASN A 142 -13.77 -3.49 -9.67
C ASN A 142 -12.42 -2.77 -9.56
N MET A 143 -11.49 -3.03 -10.49
CA MET A 143 -10.20 -2.34 -10.56
C MET A 143 -10.23 -1.04 -11.35
N ALA A 144 -11.36 -0.70 -12.00
CA ALA A 144 -11.46 0.49 -12.86
C ALA A 144 -11.18 1.81 -12.12
N ALA A 145 -11.43 1.84 -10.81
CA ALA A 145 -11.15 2.99 -9.95
C ALA A 145 -9.92 2.81 -9.04
N ALA A 146 -9.10 1.77 -9.27
CA ALA A 146 -7.92 1.49 -8.46
C ALA A 146 -6.94 2.67 -8.46
N GLY A 147 -6.40 3.00 -7.28
CA GLY A 147 -5.48 4.10 -7.09
C GLY A 147 -6.13 5.49 -7.08
N ARG A 148 -7.47 5.57 -7.11
CA ARG A 148 -8.22 6.83 -7.08
C ARG A 148 -9.12 6.88 -5.85
N LEU A 149 -9.43 8.09 -5.37
CA LEU A 149 -10.31 8.31 -4.24
C LEU A 149 -11.69 7.65 -4.43
N SER A 150 -12.24 7.71 -5.63
CA SER A 150 -13.50 7.05 -6.00
C SER A 150 -13.47 5.55 -5.73
N GLY A 151 -12.37 4.87 -6.01
CA GLY A 151 -12.19 3.44 -5.76
C GLY A 151 -12.19 3.13 -4.26
N LEU A 152 -11.51 3.95 -3.46
CA LEU A 152 -11.48 3.81 -2.00
C LEU A 152 -12.87 4.03 -1.40
N LEU A 153 -13.57 5.09 -1.81
CA LEU A 153 -14.94 5.37 -1.38
C LEU A 153 -15.89 4.24 -1.76
N ILE A 154 -15.83 3.73 -3.00
CA ILE A 154 -16.69 2.61 -3.41
C ILE A 154 -16.50 1.39 -2.50
N GLN A 155 -15.26 1.05 -2.15
CA GLN A 155 -15.02 -0.11 -1.30
C GLN A 155 -15.43 0.13 0.16
N ALA A 156 -15.15 1.32 0.69
CA ALA A 156 -15.53 1.68 2.05
C ALA A 156 -17.05 1.73 2.24
N LEU A 157 -17.77 2.38 1.31
CA LEU A 157 -19.23 2.46 1.36
C LEU A 157 -19.90 1.10 1.14
N ARG A 158 -19.31 0.20 0.33
CA ARG A 158 -19.76 -1.19 0.22
C ARG A 158 -19.62 -1.96 1.52
N GLU A 159 -18.53 -1.74 2.26
CA GLU A 159 -18.32 -2.38 3.56
C GLU A 159 -19.33 -1.90 4.60
N LEU A 160 -19.61 -0.59 4.62
CA LEU A 160 -20.58 -0.03 5.55
C LEU A 160 -22.01 -0.47 5.25
N GLY A 161 -22.40 -0.56 3.98
CA GLY A 161 -23.79 -0.69 3.59
C GLY A 161 -24.51 0.67 3.53
N GLN A 162 -25.51 0.77 2.67
CA GLN A 162 -26.19 2.03 2.35
C GLN A 162 -26.86 2.65 3.59
N GLU A 163 -27.47 1.81 4.42
CA GLU A 163 -28.16 2.13 5.65
C GLU A 163 -27.25 2.75 6.72
N HIS A 164 -25.94 2.53 6.63
CA HIS A 164 -24.96 3.05 7.58
C HIS A 164 -24.22 4.29 7.07
N VAL A 165 -24.55 4.83 5.89
CA VAL A 165 -23.94 6.08 5.38
C VAL A 165 -24.73 7.30 5.87
N THR A 166 -24.58 7.61 7.15
CA THR A 166 -25.28 8.69 7.85
C THR A 166 -24.80 10.09 7.41
N PRO A 167 -25.59 11.16 7.64
CA PRO A 167 -25.18 12.53 7.37
C PRO A 167 -23.85 12.91 8.03
N GLU A 168 -23.62 12.48 9.26
CA GLU A 168 -22.40 12.77 10.03
C GLU A 168 -21.17 12.15 9.36
N ARG A 169 -21.31 10.93 8.83
CA ARG A 169 -20.24 10.26 8.07
C ARG A 169 -19.96 10.97 6.75
N ARG A 170 -20.97 11.50 6.08
CA ARG A 170 -20.78 12.29 4.84
C ARG A 170 -20.08 13.60 5.14
N ASP A 171 -20.47 14.28 6.20
CA ASP A 171 -19.81 15.50 6.67
C ASP A 171 -18.35 15.24 7.06
N HIS A 172 -18.06 14.14 7.74
CA HIS A 172 -16.70 13.71 8.04
C HIS A 172 -15.87 13.53 6.76
N LEU A 173 -16.39 12.82 5.76
CA LEU A 173 -15.71 12.65 4.47
C LEU A 173 -15.48 13.99 3.77
N ARG A 174 -16.47 14.89 3.80
CA ARG A 174 -16.37 16.21 3.17
C ARG A 174 -15.27 17.08 3.80
N ARG A 175 -15.09 17.01 5.12
CA ARG A 175 -14.07 17.75 5.87
C ARG A 175 -12.67 17.16 5.72
N THR A 176 -12.56 15.83 5.60
CA THR A 176 -11.26 15.13 5.61
C THR A 176 -10.68 14.89 4.22
N LEU A 177 -11.52 14.81 3.18
CA LEU A 177 -11.07 14.54 1.83
C LEU A 177 -10.63 15.82 1.10
N PRO A 178 -9.46 15.82 0.43
CA PRO A 178 -8.97 16.98 -0.32
C PRO A 178 -9.97 17.44 -1.38
N ALA A 179 -10.28 18.74 -1.41
CA ALA A 179 -11.26 19.31 -2.34
C ALA A 179 -10.93 19.00 -3.81
N GLY A 180 -9.65 19.09 -4.20
CA GLY A 180 -9.21 18.78 -5.57
C GLY A 180 -9.48 17.33 -6.00
N GLU A 181 -9.38 16.37 -5.06
CA GLU A 181 -9.69 14.97 -5.36
C GLU A 181 -11.20 14.70 -5.39
N ARG A 182 -11.98 15.43 -4.59
CA ARG A 182 -13.45 15.32 -4.57
C ARG A 182 -14.07 15.65 -5.92
N GLN A 183 -13.50 16.58 -6.69
CA GLN A 183 -13.97 16.89 -8.05
C GLN A 183 -13.88 15.69 -9.01
N GLY A 184 -12.87 14.83 -8.83
CA GLY A 184 -12.68 13.63 -9.64
C GLY A 184 -13.82 12.61 -9.50
N LEU A 185 -14.60 12.66 -8.41
CA LEU A 185 -15.69 11.71 -8.15
C LEU A 185 -16.78 11.74 -9.24
N LEU A 186 -17.03 12.91 -9.84
CA LEU A 186 -18.05 13.05 -10.88
C LEU A 186 -17.70 12.25 -12.15
N GLN A 187 -16.42 12.14 -12.48
CA GLN A 187 -15.93 11.39 -13.64
C GLN A 187 -16.13 9.88 -13.47
N ASP A 188 -16.25 9.43 -12.21
CA ASP A 188 -16.33 8.02 -11.81
C ASP A 188 -17.72 7.56 -11.40
N LEU A 189 -18.75 8.40 -11.53
CA LEU A 189 -20.12 8.02 -11.21
C LEU A 189 -20.51 6.69 -11.88
N ARG A 190 -20.15 6.49 -13.14
CA ARG A 190 -20.42 5.24 -13.89
C ARG A 190 -19.73 3.99 -13.33
N LEU A 191 -18.67 4.15 -12.53
CA LEU A 191 -17.95 3.05 -11.89
C LEU A 191 -18.54 2.68 -10.53
N ALA A 192 -19.25 3.62 -9.91
CA ALA A 192 -19.93 3.40 -8.64
C ALA A 192 -21.34 2.78 -8.84
N PRO A 193 -21.81 1.94 -7.91
CA PRO A 193 -23.22 1.56 -7.81
C PRO A 193 -24.15 2.78 -7.78
N ALA A 194 -25.34 2.65 -8.39
CA ALA A 194 -26.29 3.75 -8.55
C ALA A 194 -26.64 4.46 -7.23
N TRP A 195 -26.78 3.71 -6.14
CA TRP A 195 -27.11 4.26 -4.82
C TRP A 195 -26.01 5.17 -4.25
N MET A 196 -24.78 5.06 -4.72
CA MET A 196 -23.66 5.92 -4.31
C MET A 196 -23.58 7.23 -5.10
N HIS A 197 -24.29 7.34 -6.23
CA HIS A 197 -24.21 8.52 -7.08
C HIS A 197 -24.60 9.82 -6.37
N PRO A 198 -25.68 9.86 -5.55
CA PRO A 198 -26.01 11.06 -4.78
C PRO A 198 -24.89 11.45 -3.82
N ILE A 199 -24.26 10.48 -3.14
CA ILE A 199 -23.15 10.71 -2.21
C ILE A 199 -21.95 11.31 -2.94
N PHE A 200 -21.60 10.78 -4.10
CA PHE A 200 -20.48 11.28 -4.90
C PHE A 200 -20.72 12.71 -5.38
N ARG A 201 -21.94 13.02 -5.82
CA ARG A 201 -22.31 14.38 -6.23
C ARG A 201 -22.29 15.35 -5.06
N GLU A 202 -22.77 14.93 -3.89
CA GLU A 202 -22.75 15.72 -2.67
C GLU A 202 -21.31 16.04 -2.24
N LEU A 203 -20.44 15.03 -2.19
CA LEU A 203 -19.03 15.21 -1.84
C LEU A 203 -18.26 16.06 -2.86
N ALA A 204 -18.61 16.01 -4.14
CA ALA A 204 -17.94 16.80 -5.17
C ALA A 204 -18.31 18.31 -5.18
N ARG A 205 -19.35 18.72 -4.44
CA ARG A 205 -19.71 20.15 -4.35
C ARG A 205 -18.65 20.91 -3.57
N GLU A 206 -18.28 22.08 -4.09
CA GLU A 206 -17.50 23.07 -3.35
C GLU A 206 -18.44 23.81 -2.39
N GLU A 207 -17.97 24.10 -1.17
CA GLU A 207 -18.68 25.06 -0.33
C GLU A 207 -18.54 26.44 -0.98
N ALA A 208 -19.66 27.17 -1.04
CA ALA A 208 -19.66 28.57 -1.43
C ALA A 208 -19.05 29.45 -0.33
#